data_AF-A0A3P6RAL2-F1
#
_entry.id   AF-A0A3P6RAL2-F1
#
_cell.length_a   1.000
_cell.length_b   1.000
_cell.length_c   1.000
_cell.angle_alpha   90.00
_cell.angle_beta   90.00
_cell.angle_gamma   90.00
#
_symmetry.space_group_name_H-M   'P 1'
#
loop_
_entity.id
_entity.type
_entity.pdbx_description
1 polymer ?
#
loop_
_entity_poly.entity_id
_entity_poly.type
_entity_poly.pdbx_seq_one_letter_code
_entity_poly.pdbx_strand_id
1 'polypeptide(L)'
;MNFNFRRQKHRGPDDRGFYENPRTGDILCHERLSIVDFSCKHPMKGLQEDHQVVHNGEIYNHEALRSTILHEYSMRTHCDS
;
A
#
# COMPACT_ATOMS: atom_id res chain seq x y z
N MET A 1 -0.82 -17.89 11.28
CA MET A 1 -1.85 -17.17 12.07
C MET A 1 -3.01 -16.85 11.12
N ASN A 2 -4.27 -17.08 11.49
CA ASN A 2 -5.42 -16.67 10.67
C ASN A 2 -5.86 -15.28 11.09
N PHE A 3 -5.42 -14.27 10.35
CA PHE A 3 -5.85 -12.91 10.63
C PHE A 3 -7.21 -12.60 10.02
N ASN A 4 -8.12 -12.03 10.82
CA ASN A 4 -9.46 -11.69 10.38
C ASN A 4 -9.62 -10.17 10.24
N PHE A 5 -9.24 -9.65 9.06
CA PHE A 5 -9.25 -8.21 8.77
C PHE A 5 -10.56 -7.69 8.15
N ARG A 6 -11.62 -8.52 8.13
CA ARG A 6 -12.84 -8.24 7.35
C ARG A 6 -13.77 -7.18 7.93
N ARG A 7 -13.47 -6.62 9.11
CA ARG A 7 -14.30 -5.58 9.73
C ARG A 7 -14.39 -4.31 8.87
N GLN A 8 -13.35 -4.02 8.08
CA GLN A 8 -13.31 -2.86 7.18
C GLN A 8 -13.61 -3.21 5.72
N LYS A 9 -14.10 -4.42 5.40
CA LYS A 9 -14.39 -4.83 4.01
C LYS A 9 -15.32 -3.86 3.28
N HIS A 10 -16.26 -3.22 3.99
CA HIS A 10 -17.18 -2.24 3.42
C HIS A 10 -16.48 -0.98 2.88
N ARG A 11 -15.26 -0.68 3.34
CA ARG A 11 -14.43 0.44 2.83
C ARG A 11 -13.54 0.05 1.66
N GLY A 12 -13.33 -1.24 1.44
CA GLY A 12 -12.40 -1.74 0.43
C GLY A 12 -12.79 -3.14 -0.06
N PRO A 13 -13.83 -3.24 -0.87
CA PRO A 13 -14.39 -4.53 -1.27
C PRO A 13 -13.58 -5.27 -2.33
N ASP A 14 -12.64 -4.59 -3.02
CA ASP A 14 -12.02 -5.08 -4.25
C ASP A 14 -10.82 -5.98 -4.01
N ASP A 15 -9.97 -5.65 -3.03
CA ASP A 15 -8.78 -6.46 -2.70
C ASP A 15 -8.45 -6.42 -1.20
N ARG A 16 -7.66 -7.39 -0.74
CA ARG A 16 -7.20 -7.51 0.65
C ARG A 16 -5.72 -7.91 0.68
N GLY A 17 -5.00 -7.38 1.66
CA GLY A 17 -3.63 -7.81 1.91
C GLY A 17 -3.17 -7.56 3.34
N PHE A 18 -2.09 -8.22 3.70
CA PHE A 18 -1.42 -8.01 4.97
C PHE A 18 0.08 -8.26 4.85
N TYR A 19 0.81 -7.70 5.79
CA TYR A 19 2.23 -7.96 6.01
C TYR A 19 2.42 -8.26 7.49
N GLU A 20 3.26 -9.25 7.78
CA GLU A 20 3.72 -9.58 9.13
C GLU A 20 5.25 -9.55 9.11
N ASN A 21 5.86 -8.74 9.99
CA ASN A 21 7.30 -8.70 10.12
C ASN A 21 7.79 -10.01 10.79
N PRO A 22 8.64 -10.81 10.15
CA PRO A 22 9.04 -12.12 10.69
C PRO A 22 9.94 -12.03 11.93
N ARG A 23 10.53 -10.85 12.21
CA ARG A 23 11.42 -10.64 13.37
C ARG A 23 10.70 -10.02 14.56
N THR A 24 9.83 -9.04 14.32
CA THR A 24 9.16 -8.28 15.38
C THR A 24 7.72 -8.74 15.64
N GLY A 25 7.07 -9.37 14.66
CA GLY A 25 5.65 -9.73 14.72
C GLY A 25 4.70 -8.58 14.44
N ASP A 26 5.20 -7.41 14.00
CA ASP A 26 4.36 -6.26 13.64
C ASP A 26 3.51 -6.58 12.42
N ILE A 27 2.26 -6.13 12.43
CA ILE A 27 1.26 -6.48 11.42
C ILE A 27 0.65 -5.22 10.80
N LEU A 28 0.63 -5.18 9.47
CA LEU A 28 -0.10 -4.20 8.67
C LEU A 28 -1.12 -4.90 7.78
N CYS A 29 -2.29 -4.29 7.59
CA CYS A 29 -3.41 -4.91 6.87
C CYS A 29 -4.19 -3.84 6.13
N HIS A 30 -4.75 -4.21 4.98
CA HIS A 30 -5.53 -3.30 4.17
C HIS A 30 -6.66 -4.03 3.45
N GLU A 31 -7.84 -3.42 3.40
CA GLU A 31 -8.94 -3.77 2.51
C GLU A 31 -9.06 -2.58 1.54
N ARG A 32 -8.93 -2.82 0.23
CA ARG A 32 -8.74 -1.79 -0.81
C ARG A 32 -10.00 -1.58 -1.63
N LEU A 33 -10.37 -0.31 -1.84
CA LEU A 33 -11.23 0.13 -2.92
C LEU A 33 -10.30 0.64 -4.03
N SER A 34 -10.39 0.06 -5.22
CA SER A 34 -9.46 0.35 -6.31
C SER A 34 -9.99 1.51 -7.14
N ILE A 35 -9.41 2.70 -6.96
CA ILE A 35 -9.79 3.92 -7.68
C ILE A 35 -8.73 4.25 -8.74
N VAL A 36 -7.47 4.42 -8.32
CA VAL A 36 -6.31 4.66 -9.18
C VAL A 36 -5.45 3.39 -9.24
N ASP A 37 -5.05 2.95 -10.45
CA ASP A 37 -4.25 1.73 -10.70
C ASP A 37 -4.82 0.45 -10.07
N PHE A 38 -5.50 -0.37 -10.88
CA PHE A 38 -6.08 -1.64 -10.45
C PHE A 38 -5.04 -2.73 -10.14
N SER A 39 -3.76 -2.53 -10.49
CA SER A 39 -2.69 -3.50 -10.23
C SER A 39 -2.01 -3.31 -8.87
N CYS A 40 -2.23 -2.15 -8.23
CA CYS A 40 -1.63 -1.79 -6.95
C CYS A 40 -2.16 -2.64 -5.79
N LYS A 41 -1.26 -3.09 -4.91
CA LYS A 41 -1.56 -3.90 -3.72
C LYS A 41 -1.01 -3.28 -2.45
N HIS A 42 -1.76 -3.42 -1.36
CA HIS A 42 -1.34 -3.00 -0.03
C HIS A 42 -1.35 -4.18 0.95
N PRO A 43 -0.46 -4.20 1.97
CA PRO A 43 0.63 -3.25 2.21
C PRO A 43 1.67 -3.22 1.08
N MET A 44 2.20 -2.04 0.78
CA MET A 44 3.21 -1.86 -0.27
C MET A 44 4.61 -1.95 0.34
N LYS A 45 5.47 -2.77 -0.27
CA LYS A 45 6.88 -2.88 0.11
C LYS A 45 7.66 -1.67 -0.41
N GLY A 46 8.34 -0.97 0.49
CA GLY A 46 9.27 0.11 0.16
C GLY A 46 10.56 -0.40 -0.51
N LEU A 47 11.55 0.48 -0.67
CA LEU A 47 12.83 0.12 -1.27
C LEU A 47 13.67 -0.83 -0.39
N GLN A 48 13.53 -0.71 0.93
CA GLN A 48 14.18 -1.58 1.92
C GLN A 48 13.25 -2.75 2.29
N GLU A 49 13.82 -3.85 2.79
CA GLU A 49 13.07 -5.10 2.97
C GLU A 49 11.97 -5.03 4.04
N ASP A 50 12.24 -4.28 5.10
CA ASP A 50 11.40 -4.09 6.28
C ASP A 50 10.50 -2.84 6.20
N HIS A 51 10.66 -2.03 5.15
CA HIS A 51 9.79 -0.88 4.92
C HIS A 51 8.46 -1.32 4.29
N GLN A 52 7.37 -1.01 4.97
CA GLN A 52 6.01 -1.34 4.53
C GLN A 52 5.09 -0.15 4.77
N VAL A 53 4.16 0.09 3.85
CA VAL A 53 3.21 1.19 3.95
C VAL A 53 1.78 0.74 3.61
N VAL A 54 0.82 1.27 4.36
CA VAL A 54 -0.60 1.24 4.05
C VAL A 54 -1.10 2.67 3.94
N HIS A 55 -1.96 2.94 2.98
CA HIS A 55 -2.52 4.26 2.75
C HIS A 55 -4.01 4.12 2.39
N ASN A 56 -4.86 4.95 3.00
CA ASN A 56 -6.29 5.04 2.71
C ASN A 56 -6.58 6.50 2.32
N GLY A 57 -6.52 6.80 1.02
CA GLY A 57 -6.64 8.15 0.51
C GLY A 57 -6.12 8.25 -0.91
N GLU A 58 -5.96 9.48 -1.39
CA GLU A 58 -5.46 9.80 -2.72
C GLU A 58 -4.38 10.89 -2.61
N ILE A 59 -3.20 10.66 -3.19
CA ILE A 59 -2.12 11.64 -3.31
C ILE A 59 -2.26 12.34 -4.66
N TYR A 60 -3.13 13.35 -4.73
CA TYR A 60 -3.51 13.99 -6.00
C TYR A 60 -2.35 14.56 -6.82
N ASN A 61 -1.23 14.93 -6.19
CA ASN A 61 -0.05 15.45 -6.87
C ASN A 61 1.08 14.42 -7.03
N HIS A 62 0.80 13.11 -6.97
CA HIS A 62 1.81 12.05 -7.02
C HIS A 62 2.71 12.12 -8.28
N GLU A 63 2.16 12.43 -9.46
CA GLU A 63 2.95 12.60 -10.70
C GLU A 63 3.93 13.79 -10.61
N ALA A 64 3.49 14.91 -10.01
CA ALA A 64 4.36 16.06 -9.78
C ALA A 64 5.46 15.72 -8.77
N LEU A 65 5.14 14.98 -7.71
CA LEU A 65 6.14 14.52 -6.74
C LEU A 65 7.17 13.58 -7.38
N ARG A 66 6.70 12.62 -8.21
CA ARG A 66 7.55 11.66 -8.96
C ARG A 66 8.50 12.34 -9.92
N SER A 67 8.06 13.38 -10.62
CA SER A 67 8.89 14.13 -11.57
C SER A 67 9.81 15.16 -10.92
N THR A 68 9.61 15.50 -9.63
CA THR A 68 10.39 16.53 -8.93
C THR A 68 11.21 15.94 -7.79
N ILE A 69 10.70 15.97 -6.56
CA ILE A 69 11.47 15.63 -5.37
C ILE A 69 11.74 14.12 -5.23
N LEU A 70 10.97 13.28 -5.93
CA LEU A 70 11.11 11.82 -5.89
C LEU A 70 11.78 11.24 -7.14
N HIS A 71 12.31 12.08 -8.05
CA HIS A 71 12.84 11.62 -9.34
C HIS A 71 14.03 10.65 -9.23
N GLU A 72 14.75 10.66 -8.10
CA GLU A 72 15.87 9.74 -7.83
C GLU A 72 15.41 8.36 -7.32
N TYR A 73 14.13 8.19 -6.97
CA TYR A 73 13.61 6.93 -6.43
C TYR A 73 12.93 6.08 -7.52
N SER A 74 13.37 4.82 -7.62
CA SER A 74 12.73 3.83 -8.51
C SER A 74 11.36 3.41 -7.98
N MET A 75 10.31 3.83 -8.68
CA MET A 75 8.94 3.46 -8.36
C MET A 75 8.58 2.09 -8.96
N ARG A 76 7.93 1.22 -8.17
CA ARG A 76 7.54 -0.13 -8.63
C ARG A 76 6.11 -0.21 -9.20
N THR A 77 5.31 0.82 -8.97
CA THR A 77 3.90 0.91 -9.36
C THR A 77 3.58 2.30 -9.89
N HIS A 78 2.45 2.43 -10.57
CA HIS A 78 1.86 3.71 -10.97
C HIS A 78 0.80 4.21 -9.97
N CYS A 79 0.61 3.47 -8.87
CA CYS A 79 -0.19 3.87 -7.72
C CYS A 79 0.23 5.25 -7.21
N ASP A 80 -0.73 6.05 -6.80
CA ASP A 80 -0.46 7.34 -6.15
C ASP A 80 0.22 7.16 -4.78
N SER A 81 -0.05 6.03 -4.13
CA SER A 81 0.48 5.59 -2.83
C SER A 81 1.88 4.98 -2.88
#